data_AF-A0A0T6BD97-F1
#
_entry.id   AF-A0A0T6BD97-F1
#
_cell.length_a   1.000
_cell.length_b   1.000
_cell.length_c   1.000
_cell.angle_alpha   90.00
_cell.angle_beta   90.00
_cell.angle_gamma   90.00
#
_symmetry.space_group_name_H-M   'P 1'
#
loop_
_entity.id
_entity.type
_entity.pdbx_description
1 polymer ?
#
loop_
_entity_poly.entity_id
_entity_poly.type
_entity_poly.pdbx_seq_one_letter_code
_entity_poly.pdbx_strand_id
1 'polypeptide(L)'
;QISGGNHDVNTLAAIFSWEGKQYLDVWNNETSTCNRVRGRDASIYPPFNNESSSFDVFNTDVCRIVNLKTTKTTQYEYIEGIYVLMDIDQMKNENEADCYCTKQTRDLNGEFECLPLGFTDLNSCLKGPVLASYPHMLWANET
;
A
#
# COMPACT_ATOMS: atom_id res chain seq x y z
N GLN A 1 -8.28 11.42 9.61
CA GLN A 1 -9.27 10.98 10.61
C GLN A 1 -9.18 9.47 10.76
N ILE A 2 -9.21 8.97 12.00
CA ILE A 2 -9.09 7.55 12.35
C ILE A 2 -10.31 7.13 13.18
N SER A 3 -10.86 5.94 12.94
CA SER A 3 -11.95 5.38 13.75
C SER A 3 -11.45 4.82 15.08
N GLY A 4 -12.13 5.20 16.17
CA GLY A 4 -11.92 4.61 17.49
C GLY A 4 -12.58 3.24 17.70
N GLY A 5 -13.37 2.74 16.74
CA GLY A 5 -14.03 1.43 16.83
C GLY A 5 -15.22 1.37 17.80
N ASN A 6 -15.67 2.49 18.37
CA ASN A 6 -16.73 2.54 19.40
C ASN A 6 -18.10 2.06 18.91
N HIS A 7 -18.41 2.26 17.62
CA HIS A 7 -19.68 1.87 17.01
C HIS A 7 -19.59 0.54 16.25
N ASP A 8 -18.44 0.27 15.65
CA ASP A 8 -18.12 -0.98 14.98
C ASP A 8 -16.64 -1.30 15.20
N VAL A 9 -16.39 -2.34 15.99
CA VAL A 9 -15.03 -2.77 16.35
C VAL A 9 -14.22 -3.19 15.13
N ASN A 10 -14.87 -3.61 14.03
CA ASN A 10 -14.18 -3.96 12.78
C ASN A 10 -13.58 -2.74 12.09
N THR A 11 -14.03 -1.53 12.43
CA THR A 11 -13.45 -0.27 11.93
C THR A 11 -12.32 0.23 12.80
N LEU A 12 -11.96 -0.44 13.90
CA LEU A 12 -10.89 0.01 14.79
C LEU A 12 -9.62 0.34 13.99
N ALA A 13 -9.07 1.53 14.27
CA ALA A 13 -7.90 2.12 13.63
C ALA A 13 -8.01 2.34 12.11
N ALA A 14 -9.19 2.16 11.50
CA ALA A 14 -9.39 2.46 10.09
C ALA A 14 -9.23 3.96 9.83
N ILE A 15 -8.43 4.30 8.82
CA ILE A 15 -8.17 5.66 8.37
C ILE A 15 -9.24 6.01 7.32
N PHE A 16 -10.06 7.01 7.63
CA PHE A 16 -11.10 7.50 6.73
C PHE A 16 -10.65 8.70 5.89
N SER A 17 -9.65 9.44 6.38
CA SER A 17 -9.08 10.57 5.66
C SER A 17 -7.65 10.84 6.09
N TRP A 18 -6.87 11.39 5.19
CA TRP A 18 -5.52 11.90 5.44
C TRP A 18 -5.51 13.40 5.09
N GLU A 19 -5.03 14.24 6.00
CA GLU A 19 -5.04 15.71 5.82
C GLU A 19 -6.41 16.28 5.42
N GLY A 20 -7.49 15.72 5.96
CA GLY A 20 -8.87 16.12 5.65
C GLY A 20 -9.41 15.60 4.31
N LYS A 21 -8.62 14.87 3.53
CA LYS A 21 -9.02 14.31 2.23
C LYS A 21 -9.29 12.80 2.31
N GLN A 22 -10.34 12.35 1.64
CA GLN A 22 -10.63 10.92 1.46
C GLN A 22 -9.94 10.34 0.21
N TYR A 23 -9.53 11.22 -0.71
CA TYR A 23 -8.77 10.89 -1.90
C TYR A 23 -7.53 11.79 -1.96
N LEU A 24 -6.39 11.18 -2.21
CA LEU A 24 -5.13 11.87 -2.45
C LEU A 24 -5.16 12.59 -3.80
N ASP A 25 -4.26 13.55 -3.95
CA ASP A 25 -4.00 14.28 -5.18
C ASP A 25 -2.55 13.98 -5.62
N VAL A 26 -2.31 12.70 -5.89
CA VAL A 26 -0.96 12.14 -6.10
C VAL A 26 -0.90 11.29 -7.36
N TRP A 27 -1.83 10.36 -7.51
CA TRP A 27 -1.82 9.37 -8.58
C TRP A 27 -2.74 9.77 -9.73
N ASN A 28 -2.61 9.11 -10.88
CA ASN A 28 -3.46 9.38 -12.04
C ASN A 28 -4.94 9.13 -11.72
N ASN A 29 -5.81 9.97 -12.30
CA ASN A 29 -7.25 10.00 -12.06
C ASN A 29 -7.59 10.25 -10.57
N GLU A 30 -8.08 11.45 -10.26
CA GLU A 30 -8.39 11.89 -8.89
C GLU A 30 -9.34 10.94 -8.13
N THR A 31 -10.26 10.30 -8.86
CA THR A 31 -11.25 9.36 -8.30
C THR A 31 -10.80 7.89 -8.32
N SER A 32 -9.55 7.62 -8.73
CA SER A 32 -9.03 6.27 -8.82
C SER A 32 -8.89 5.59 -7.46
N THR A 33 -8.84 4.26 -7.51
CA THR A 33 -8.54 3.41 -6.35
C THR A 33 -7.16 3.69 -5.75
N CYS A 34 -6.20 4.14 -6.56
CA CYS A 34 -4.85 4.52 -6.12
C CYS A 34 -4.86 5.73 -5.16
N ASN A 35 -5.75 6.69 -5.41
CA ASN A 35 -5.87 7.88 -4.57
C ASN A 35 -6.74 7.65 -3.32
N ARG A 36 -7.57 6.60 -3.28
CA ARG A 36 -8.50 6.39 -2.16
C ARG A 36 -7.76 6.07 -0.86
N VAL A 37 -7.94 6.91 0.15
CA VAL A 37 -7.46 6.68 1.52
C VAL A 37 -8.36 5.63 2.19
N ARG A 38 -7.77 4.52 2.62
CA ARG A 38 -8.44 3.41 3.32
C ARG A 38 -7.42 2.57 4.10
N GLY A 39 -7.88 1.60 4.88
CA GLY A 39 -6.99 0.72 5.63
C GLY A 39 -6.52 1.33 6.95
N ARG A 40 -5.36 0.92 7.43
CA ARG A 40 -4.76 1.28 8.74
C ARG A 40 -3.32 1.75 8.58
N ASP A 41 -2.68 2.18 9.67
CA ASP A 41 -1.27 2.58 9.69
C ASP A 41 -0.31 1.42 10.03
N ALA A 42 -0.81 0.17 10.02
CA ALA A 42 -0.12 -1.05 10.43
C ALA A 42 0.22 -1.19 11.93
N SER A 43 -0.16 -0.23 12.79
CA SER A 43 0.10 -0.31 14.24
C SER A 43 -0.95 -1.14 14.99
N ILE A 44 -2.22 -1.03 14.57
CA ILE A 44 -3.37 -1.64 15.24
C ILE A 44 -4.30 -2.28 14.20
N TYR A 45 -4.81 -3.46 14.54
CA TYR A 45 -5.76 -4.24 13.74
C TYR A 45 -7.02 -4.54 14.58
N PRO A 46 -8.18 -4.78 13.94
CA PRO A 46 -9.40 -5.12 14.65
C PRO A 46 -9.22 -6.49 15.32
N PRO A 47 -9.99 -6.80 16.38
CA PRO A 47 -9.92 -8.10 17.03
C PRO A 47 -10.48 -9.22 16.15
N PHE A 48 -10.26 -10.47 16.56
CA PHE A 48 -10.83 -11.68 15.96
C PHE A 48 -10.37 -12.01 14.53
N ASN A 49 -9.15 -11.60 14.17
CA ASN A 49 -8.54 -12.00 12.91
C ASN A 49 -8.21 -13.49 12.88
N ASN A 50 -8.13 -14.05 11.68
CA ASN A 50 -7.88 -15.45 11.40
C ASN A 50 -7.08 -15.61 10.09
N GLU A 51 -6.88 -16.85 9.67
CA GLU A 51 -6.07 -17.17 8.49
C GLU A 51 -6.61 -16.62 7.16
N SER A 52 -7.90 -16.30 7.06
CA SER A 52 -8.49 -15.68 5.87
C SER A 52 -8.48 -14.16 5.92
N SER A 53 -7.95 -13.57 6.99
CA SER A 53 -7.87 -12.12 7.15
C SER A 53 -6.83 -11.51 6.22
N SER A 54 -7.19 -10.37 5.63
CA SER A 54 -6.30 -9.49 4.86
C SER A 54 -6.46 -8.06 5.35
N PHE A 55 -5.40 -7.28 5.23
CA PHE A 55 -5.36 -5.93 5.80
C PHE A 55 -4.84 -4.94 4.78
N ASP A 56 -5.62 -3.91 4.53
CA ASP A 56 -5.12 -2.73 3.84
C ASP A 56 -4.39 -1.84 4.83
N VAL A 57 -3.19 -1.41 4.43
CA VAL A 57 -2.36 -0.45 5.15
C VAL A 57 -2.19 0.76 4.25
N PHE A 58 -2.56 1.93 4.74
CA PHE A 58 -2.19 3.19 4.12
C PHE A 58 -0.81 3.59 4.62
N ASN A 59 0.18 3.55 3.73
CA ASN A 59 1.54 3.96 4.04
C ASN A 59 1.77 5.37 3.50
N THR A 60 1.98 6.33 4.41
CA THR A 60 2.20 7.74 4.10
C THR A 60 3.53 8.00 3.41
N ASP A 61 4.55 7.17 3.65
CA ASP A 61 5.90 7.35 3.09
C ASP A 61 5.92 7.05 1.58
N VAL A 62 4.98 6.23 1.11
CA VAL A 62 4.82 5.86 -0.30
C VAL A 62 3.49 6.33 -0.89
N CYS A 63 2.71 7.12 -0.15
CA CYS A 63 1.40 7.67 -0.52
C CYS A 63 0.40 6.65 -1.11
N ARG A 64 0.43 5.38 -0.70
CA ARG A 64 -0.38 4.33 -1.32
C ARG A 64 -0.90 3.30 -0.34
N ILE A 65 -1.88 2.52 -0.80
CA ILE A 65 -2.39 1.36 -0.09
C ILE A 65 -1.51 0.16 -0.39
N VAL A 66 -1.19 -0.58 0.66
CA VAL A 66 -0.48 -1.84 0.65
C VAL A 66 -1.37 -2.90 1.27
N ASN A 67 -1.54 -4.03 0.61
CA ASN A 67 -2.28 -5.16 1.16
C ASN A 67 -1.33 -6.16 1.84
N LEU A 68 -1.65 -6.50 3.09
CA LEU A 68 -1.02 -7.55 3.86
C LEU A 68 -1.93 -8.79 3.87
N LYS A 69 -1.36 -9.94 3.54
CA LYS A 69 -2.04 -11.22 3.53
C LYS A 69 -1.47 -12.14 4.59
N THR A 70 -2.36 -12.85 5.27
CA THR A 70 -1.96 -13.91 6.19
C THR A 70 -1.20 -14.99 5.43
N THR A 71 -0.04 -15.35 5.97
CA THR A 71 0.81 -16.41 5.43
C THR A 71 0.74 -17.68 6.29
N LYS A 72 0.82 -17.53 7.62
CA LYS A 72 0.82 -18.64 8.57
C LYS A 72 0.42 -18.18 9.97
N THR A 73 -0.01 -19.11 10.80
CA THR A 73 -0.04 -18.92 12.26
C THR A 73 1.36 -19.07 12.84
N THR A 74 1.63 -18.37 13.94
CA THR A 74 2.92 -18.36 14.61
C THR A 74 2.75 -18.13 16.11
N GLN A 75 3.83 -18.24 16.86
CA GLN A 75 3.85 -17.99 18.30
C GLN A 75 5.07 -17.12 18.63
N TYR A 76 4.85 -16.05 19.39
CA TYR A 76 5.90 -15.16 19.88
C TYR A 76 5.70 -14.95 21.38
N GLU A 77 6.71 -15.24 22.20
CA GLU A 77 6.63 -15.14 23.67
C GLU A 77 5.37 -15.82 24.25
N TYR A 78 5.12 -17.04 23.78
CA TYR A 78 3.95 -17.86 24.14
C TYR A 78 2.58 -17.34 23.66
N ILE A 79 2.53 -16.20 22.97
CA ILE A 79 1.31 -15.61 22.42
C ILE A 79 1.13 -16.11 20.98
N GLU A 80 -0.02 -16.73 20.72
CA GLU A 80 -0.43 -17.12 19.36
C GLU A 80 -0.72 -15.87 18.52
N GLY A 81 -0.23 -15.86 17.30
CA GLY A 81 -0.36 -14.74 16.38
C GLY A 81 -0.46 -15.20 14.94
N ILE A 82 -0.77 -14.25 14.07
CA ILE A 82 -0.85 -14.45 12.64
C ILE A 82 0.33 -13.71 12.00
N TYR A 83 1.11 -14.44 11.22
CA TYR A 83 2.19 -13.87 10.43
C TYR A 83 1.62 -13.41 9.09
N VAL A 84 1.68 -12.11 8.85
CA VAL A 84 1.23 -11.46 7.62
C VAL A 84 2.42 -10.95 6.83
N LEU A 85 2.33 -11.03 5.50
CA LEU A 85 3.31 -10.48 4.59
C LEU A 85 2.63 -9.56 3.59
N MET A 86 3.39 -8.61 3.08
CA MET A 86 2.99 -7.81 1.94
C MET A 86 2.83 -8.72 0.71
N ASP A 87 1.78 -8.51 -0.07
CA ASP A 87 1.63 -9.23 -1.33
C ASP A 87 2.78 -8.84 -2.30
N ILE A 88 3.31 -9.81 -3.03
CA ILE A 88 4.42 -9.60 -3.98
C ILE A 88 3.96 -8.63 -5.08
N ASP A 89 2.68 -8.68 -5.42
CA ASP A 89 2.07 -7.94 -6.51
C ASP A 89 1.75 -6.47 -6.15
N GLN A 90 2.09 -6.02 -4.94
CA GLN A 90 1.81 -4.64 -4.53
C GLN A 90 2.52 -3.60 -5.40
N MET A 91 3.68 -3.89 -5.98
CA MET A 91 4.41 -2.95 -6.85
C MET A 91 4.17 -3.23 -8.35
N LYS A 92 2.99 -3.72 -8.72
CA LYS A 92 2.53 -3.80 -10.12
C LYS A 92 1.84 -2.51 -10.55
N ASN A 93 2.04 -2.14 -11.82
CA ASN A 93 1.31 -1.09 -12.51
C ASN A 93 0.41 -1.73 -13.58
N GLU A 94 -0.48 -2.64 -13.15
CA GLU A 94 -1.39 -3.40 -14.01
C GLU A 94 -2.84 -3.34 -13.48
N ASN A 95 -3.82 -3.36 -14.39
CA ASN A 95 -5.25 -3.41 -14.08
C ASN A 95 -5.69 -2.23 -13.18
N GLU A 96 -6.27 -2.52 -12.00
CA GLU A 96 -6.71 -1.50 -11.04
C GLU A 96 -5.55 -0.69 -10.43
N ALA A 97 -4.30 -1.12 -10.63
CA ALA A 97 -3.10 -0.45 -10.14
C ALA A 97 -2.42 0.44 -11.20
N ASP A 98 -2.93 0.48 -12.45
CA ASP A 98 -2.38 1.31 -13.54
C ASP A 98 -2.30 2.79 -13.17
N CYS A 99 -3.18 3.26 -12.28
CA CYS A 99 -3.19 4.65 -11.82
C CYS A 99 -1.94 5.06 -11.03
N TYR A 100 -1.16 4.12 -10.48
CA TYR A 100 0.11 4.42 -9.82
C TYR A 100 1.21 4.81 -10.83
N CYS A 101 1.06 4.44 -12.10
CA CYS A 101 1.98 4.82 -13.15
C CYS A 101 1.65 6.23 -13.67
N THR A 102 2.39 7.24 -13.18
CA THR A 102 2.18 8.65 -13.55
C THR A 102 2.93 9.06 -14.82
N LYS A 103 3.90 8.24 -15.28
CA LYS A 103 4.79 8.53 -16.41
C LYS A 103 5.54 9.86 -16.29
N GLN A 104 5.79 10.32 -15.06
CA GLN A 104 6.53 11.55 -14.77
C GLN A 104 8.04 11.33 -14.66
N THR A 105 8.44 10.11 -14.31
CA THR A 105 9.84 9.66 -14.27
C THR A 105 10.10 8.69 -15.42
N ARG A 106 11.34 8.67 -15.92
CA ARG A 106 11.76 7.71 -16.95
C ARG A 106 11.86 6.30 -16.36
N ASP A 107 11.48 5.31 -17.14
CA ASP A 107 11.63 3.90 -16.81
C ASP A 107 13.11 3.45 -16.88
N LEU A 108 13.36 2.15 -16.72
CA LEU A 108 14.72 1.59 -16.78
C LEU A 108 15.37 1.69 -18.18
N ASN A 109 14.57 1.88 -19.23
CA ASN A 109 15.03 2.07 -20.61
C ASN A 109 15.22 3.56 -20.96
N GLY A 110 14.83 4.48 -20.07
CA GLY A 110 14.94 5.92 -20.27
C GLY A 110 13.74 6.57 -20.95
N GLU A 111 12.62 5.85 -21.09
CA GLU A 111 11.37 6.30 -21.71
C GLU A 111 10.35 6.75 -20.66
N PHE A 112 9.42 7.64 -21.02
CA PHE A 112 8.32 8.06 -20.13
C PHE A 112 7.19 7.03 -20.14
N GLU A 113 7.50 5.82 -19.67
CA GLU A 113 6.60 4.69 -19.57
C GLU A 113 6.49 4.20 -18.12
N CYS A 114 5.60 3.24 -17.88
CA CYS A 114 5.46 2.64 -16.56
C CYS A 114 6.70 1.84 -16.20
N LEU A 115 7.17 2.00 -14.96
CA LEU A 115 8.23 1.16 -14.44
C LEU A 115 7.80 -0.31 -14.42
N PRO A 116 8.74 -1.24 -14.67
CA PRO A 116 8.46 -2.67 -14.59
C PRO A 116 8.09 -3.07 -13.16
N LEU A 117 7.53 -4.27 -13.03
CA LEU A 117 7.18 -4.86 -11.73
C LEU A 117 8.32 -4.74 -10.72
N GLY A 118 7.98 -4.39 -9.48
CA GLY A 118 8.91 -4.30 -8.35
C GLY A 118 9.51 -2.91 -8.14
N PHE A 119 9.12 -1.95 -8.96
CA PHE A 119 9.46 -0.54 -8.81
C PHE A 119 8.21 0.33 -8.65
N THR A 120 8.34 1.41 -7.88
CA THR A 120 7.30 2.44 -7.74
C THR A 120 7.92 3.81 -7.93
N ASP A 121 7.34 4.62 -8.80
CA ASP A 121 7.68 6.03 -8.96
C ASP A 121 7.02 6.84 -7.84
N LEU A 122 7.82 7.44 -6.96
CA LEU A 122 7.34 8.28 -5.86
C LEU A 122 7.43 9.78 -6.19
N ASN A 123 7.70 10.15 -7.43
CA ASN A 123 7.83 11.55 -7.82
C ASN A 123 6.58 12.37 -7.48
N SER A 124 5.40 11.88 -7.83
CA SER A 124 4.17 12.61 -7.54
C SER A 124 3.84 12.66 -6.04
N CYS A 125 4.29 11.68 -5.26
CA CYS A 125 4.09 11.58 -3.81
C CYS A 125 5.04 12.52 -3.05
N LEU A 126 6.35 12.37 -3.28
CA LEU A 126 7.41 13.08 -2.56
C LEU A 126 7.83 14.39 -3.23
N LYS A 127 7.27 14.71 -4.41
CA LYS A 127 7.61 15.88 -5.23
C LYS A 127 9.11 15.94 -5.56
N GLY A 128 9.70 14.78 -5.90
CA GLY A 128 11.12 14.65 -6.26
C GLY A 128 11.44 13.29 -6.89
N PRO A 129 12.55 13.14 -7.65
CA PRO A 129 12.81 11.96 -8.47
C PRO A 129 13.28 10.76 -7.64
N VAL A 130 12.34 10.11 -6.96
CA VAL A 130 12.60 8.97 -6.07
C VAL A 130 11.91 7.72 -6.63
N LEU A 131 12.70 6.66 -6.82
CA LEU A 131 12.20 5.33 -7.13
C LEU A 131 12.33 4.45 -5.89
N ALA A 132 11.26 3.73 -5.55
CA ALA A 132 11.24 2.75 -4.49
C ALA A 132 11.20 1.33 -5.05
N SER A 133 11.87 0.41 -4.35
CA SER A 133 11.81 -1.03 -4.58
C SER A 133 11.95 -1.76 -3.24
N TYR A 134 11.71 -3.07 -3.24
CA TYR A 134 12.09 -3.91 -2.12
C TYR A 134 13.63 -4.00 -1.98
N PRO A 135 14.15 -4.33 -0.79
CA PRO A 135 15.59 -4.49 -0.57
C PRO A 135 16.23 -5.38 -1.63
N HIS A 136 17.38 -4.96 -2.16
CA HIS A 136 18.08 -5.65 -3.26
C HIS A 136 17.25 -5.84 -4.53
N MET A 137 16.25 -4.98 -4.78
CA MET A 137 15.32 -5.10 -5.92
C MET A 137 14.60 -6.45 -5.95
N LEU A 138 14.28 -6.98 -4.77
CA LEU A 138 13.57 -8.25 -4.66
C LEU A 138 12.23 -8.20 -5.40
N TRP A 139 11.95 -9.23 -6.20
CA TRP A 139 10.77 -9.36 -7.07
C TRP A 139 10.66 -8.32 -8.19
N ALA A 140 11.73 -7.56 -8.45
CA ALA A 140 11.75 -6.65 -9.57
C ALA A 140 12.13 -7.35 -10.87
N ASN A 141 11.53 -6.92 -11.97
CA ASN A 141 11.91 -7.34 -13.31
C ASN A 141 12.98 -6.39 -13.88
N GLU A 142 13.90 -6.96 -14.67
CA GLU A 142 15.01 -6.21 -15.27
C GLU A 142 14.56 -5.29 -16.42
N THR A 143 13.49 -5.67 -17.15
CA THR A 143 12.79 -4.91 -18.19
C THR A 143 11.46 -5.57 -18.51
#